data_AF-A0A961EZC7-F1
#
_entry.id   AF-A0A961EZC7-F1
#
_cell.length_a   1.000
_cell.length_b   1.000
_cell.length_c   1.000
_cell.angle_alpha   90.00
_cell.angle_beta   90.00
_cell.angle_gamma   90.00
#
_symmetry.space_group_name_H-M   'P 1'
#
loop_
_entity.id
_entity.type
_entity.pdbx_description
1 polymer ?
#
loop_
_entity_poly.entity_id
_entity_poly.type
_entity_poly.pdbx_seq_one_letter_code
_entity_poly.pdbx_strand_id
1 'polypeptide(L)'
;MRRAVQELGKLPDSYKIINDFRVRFRNEGAQVDHLVIGPTGIFLIETKNWSQQSIESVSLRSPVEQIRKANKLVYILLRERTKYVRLFHDHWGQKRIQIRNVILMMNHRPAAEYEYVKIVLLERINRYIQYFEAQLSAAEVDAITEILLSEMQNR
;
A
#
# COMPACT_ATOMS: atom_id res chain seq x y z
N MET A 1 -10.56 7.90 8.63
CA MET A 1 -10.99 7.59 7.26
C MET A 1 -11.24 8.83 6.39
N ARG A 2 -12.26 9.69 6.61
CA ARG A 2 -12.57 10.84 5.71
C ARG A 2 -11.38 11.78 5.43
N ARG A 3 -10.61 12.15 6.46
CA ARG A 3 -9.40 12.99 6.32
C ARG A 3 -8.30 12.35 5.49
N ALA A 4 -8.10 11.03 5.62
CA ALA A 4 -7.10 10.30 4.85
C ALA A 4 -7.48 10.23 3.36
N VAL A 5 -8.75 9.95 3.06
CA VAL A 5 -9.27 9.98 1.68
C VAL A 5 -9.09 11.36 1.05
N GLN A 6 -9.43 12.42 1.78
CA GLN A 6 -9.25 13.81 1.32
C GLN A 6 -7.79 14.15 1.05
N GLU A 7 -6.88 13.72 1.94
CA GLU A 7 -5.46 14.00 1.76
C GLU A 7 -4.89 13.23 0.57
N LEU A 8 -5.12 11.92 0.51
CA LEU A 8 -4.67 11.08 -0.60
C LEU A 8 -5.25 11.54 -1.94
N GLY A 9 -6.48 12.05 -1.97
CA GLY A 9 -7.12 12.60 -3.17
C GLY A 9 -6.43 13.85 -3.75
N LYS A 10 -5.42 14.41 -3.08
CA LYS A 10 -4.56 15.48 -3.63
C LYS A 10 -3.37 14.95 -4.44
N LEU A 11 -3.18 13.63 -4.51
CA LEU A 11 -2.16 13.04 -5.38
C LEU A 11 -2.50 13.31 -6.86
N PRO A 12 -1.50 13.40 -7.74
CA PRO A 12 -1.73 13.52 -9.18
C PRO A 12 -2.50 12.32 -9.76
N ASP A 13 -3.18 12.50 -10.90
CA ASP A 13 -3.98 11.45 -11.58
C ASP A 13 -3.18 10.23 -12.04
N SER A 14 -1.84 10.34 -12.05
CA SER A 14 -0.93 9.21 -12.26
C SER A 14 -0.99 8.18 -11.12
N TYR A 15 -1.58 8.53 -9.98
CA TYR A 15 -1.84 7.64 -8.86
C TYR A 15 -3.29 7.17 -8.84
N LYS A 16 -3.50 5.88 -8.66
CA LYS A 16 -4.80 5.25 -8.40
C LYS A 16 -4.94 4.99 -6.91
N ILE A 17 -6.10 5.33 -6.35
CA ILE A 17 -6.39 5.19 -4.91
C ILE A 17 -7.59 4.27 -4.76
N ILE A 18 -7.42 3.19 -4.02
CA ILE A 18 -8.47 2.23 -3.69
C ILE A 18 -8.67 2.26 -2.17
N ASN A 19 -9.87 2.66 -1.75
CA ASN A 19 -10.25 2.67 -0.34
C ASN A 19 -10.93 1.36 0.06
N ASP A 20 -10.81 0.97 1.33
CA ASP A 20 -11.31 -0.31 1.84
C ASP A 20 -10.79 -1.50 1.01
N PHE A 21 -9.49 -1.52 0.72
CA PHE A 21 -8.91 -2.54 -0.15
C PHE A 21 -8.93 -3.90 0.54
N ARG A 22 -9.56 -4.87 -0.11
CA ARG A 22 -9.67 -6.26 0.35
C ARG A 22 -9.02 -7.16 -0.68
N VAL A 23 -8.07 -7.98 -0.26
CA VAL A 23 -7.48 -9.00 -1.12
C VAL A 23 -7.82 -10.37 -0.57
N ARG A 24 -8.30 -11.26 -1.45
CA ARG A 24 -8.44 -12.68 -1.15
C ARG A 24 -7.64 -13.47 -2.18
N PHE A 25 -6.76 -14.33 -1.71
CA PHE A 25 -5.94 -15.17 -2.56
C PHE A 25 -5.63 -16.49 -1.86
N ARG A 26 -5.84 -17.62 -2.56
CA ARG A 26 -5.60 -18.98 -2.04
C ARG A 26 -6.23 -19.24 -0.66
N ASN A 27 -7.49 -18.87 -0.50
CA ASN A 27 -8.27 -18.98 0.76
C ASN A 27 -7.79 -18.10 1.92
N GLU A 28 -6.76 -17.28 1.73
CA GLU A 28 -6.34 -16.26 2.69
C GLU A 28 -6.95 -14.91 2.30
N GLY A 29 -7.33 -14.12 3.31
CA GLY A 29 -7.83 -12.75 3.12
C GLY A 29 -7.09 -11.74 4.00
N ALA A 30 -6.95 -10.52 3.48
CA ALA A 30 -6.49 -9.37 4.23
C ALA A 30 -7.23 -8.10 3.76
N GLN A 31 -7.24 -7.10 4.64
CA GLN A 31 -7.84 -5.80 4.39
C GLN A 31 -6.89 -4.71 4.89
N VAL A 32 -6.80 -3.62 4.13
CA VAL A 32 -6.10 -2.39 4.52
C VAL A 32 -6.97 -1.20 4.17
N ASP A 33 -6.86 -0.14 4.96
CA ASP A 33 -7.72 1.05 4.79
C ASP A 33 -7.58 1.69 3.41
N HIS A 34 -6.35 1.82 2.91
CA HIS A 34 -6.09 2.40 1.59
C HIS A 34 -4.96 1.65 0.86
N LEU A 35 -5.14 1.52 -0.45
CA LEU A 35 -4.13 1.07 -1.40
C LEU A 35 -3.89 2.22 -2.38
N VAL A 36 -2.63 2.62 -2.54
CA VAL A 36 -2.21 3.60 -3.55
C VAL A 36 -1.26 2.93 -4.52
N ILE A 37 -1.50 3.11 -5.81
CA ILE A 37 -0.69 2.56 -6.90
C ILE A 37 -0.31 3.73 -7.78
N GLY A 38 0.98 3.92 -8.08
CA GLY A 38 1.41 4.97 -8.99
C GLY A 38 2.85 4.82 -9.43
N PRO A 39 3.42 5.84 -10.08
CA PRO A 39 4.74 5.74 -10.69
C PRO A 39 5.82 5.32 -9.70
N THR A 40 5.70 5.72 -8.44
CA THR A 40 6.69 5.47 -7.37
C THR A 40 6.53 4.13 -6.64
N GLY A 41 5.57 3.30 -7.06
CA GLY A 41 5.31 1.97 -6.52
C GLY A 41 3.91 1.82 -5.91
N ILE A 42 3.76 0.77 -5.09
CA ILE A 42 2.53 0.43 -4.39
C ILE A 42 2.67 0.75 -2.90
N PHE A 43 1.64 1.35 -2.31
CA PHE A 43 1.58 1.69 -0.89
C PHE A 43 0.33 1.07 -0.27
N LEU A 44 0.54 0.13 0.65
CA LEU A 44 -0.51 -0.33 1.56
C LEU A 44 -0.51 0.62 2.74
N ILE A 45 -1.67 1.16 3.11
CA ILE A 45 -1.79 2.19 4.13
C ILE A 45 -2.86 1.77 5.12
N GLU A 46 -2.45 1.60 6.37
CA GLU A 46 -3.34 1.37 7.51
C GLU A 46 -3.43 2.65 8.34
N THR A 47 -4.63 3.15 8.63
CA THR A 47 -4.81 4.41 9.36
C THR A 47 -4.99 4.16 10.86
N LYS A 48 -4.33 4.99 11.69
CA LYS A 48 -4.48 4.95 13.14
C LYS A 48 -4.63 6.36 13.71
N ASN A 49 -5.63 6.50 14.58
CA ASN A 49 -5.88 7.73 15.34
C ASN A 49 -5.59 7.49 16.82
N TRP A 50 -4.32 7.25 17.14
CA TRP A 50 -3.91 7.03 18.53
C TRP A 50 -3.60 8.34 19.24
N SER A 51 -4.00 8.42 20.51
CA SER A 51 -3.54 9.45 21.44
C SER A 51 -2.07 9.23 21.78
N GLN A 52 -1.41 10.23 22.38
CA GLN A 52 -0.04 10.08 22.86
C GLN A 52 0.09 8.95 23.90
N GLN A 53 -0.86 8.88 24.85
CA GLN A 53 -0.92 7.81 25.85
C GLN A 53 -1.06 6.43 25.20
N SER A 54 -1.88 6.32 24.14
CA SER A 54 -2.01 5.08 23.38
C SER A 54 -0.70 4.72 22.67
N ILE A 55 0.00 5.68 22.06
CA ILE A 55 1.31 5.39 21.41
C ILE A 55 2.32 4.82 22.42
N GLU A 56 2.31 5.32 23.65
CA GLU A 56 3.18 4.87 24.74
C GLU A 56 2.76 3.51 25.32
N SER A 57 1.48 3.13 25.20
CA SER A 57 0.91 1.88 25.72
C SER A 57 0.62 0.81 24.66
N VAL A 58 0.85 1.07 23.37
CA VAL A 58 0.32 0.23 22.27
C VAL A 58 1.20 -0.98 22.00
N SER A 59 0.54 -2.15 21.99
CA SER A 59 0.99 -3.36 21.28
C SER A 59 0.99 -3.11 19.77
N LEU A 60 2.11 -2.64 19.24
CA LEU A 60 2.29 -2.37 17.80
C LEU A 60 2.21 -3.63 16.92
N ARG A 61 2.25 -4.82 17.52
CA ARG A 61 2.23 -6.09 16.78
C ARG A 61 1.00 -6.21 15.89
N SER A 62 -0.19 -5.86 16.39
CA SER A 62 -1.44 -6.11 15.64
C SER A 62 -1.54 -5.34 14.30
N PRO A 63 -1.32 -4.02 14.23
CA PRO A 63 -1.37 -3.31 12.94
C PRO A 63 -0.23 -3.66 11.99
N VAL A 64 0.98 -3.91 12.52
CA VAL A 64 2.14 -4.32 11.72
C VAL A 64 1.91 -5.71 11.13
N GLU A 65 1.39 -6.66 11.90
CA GLU A 65 1.05 -8.00 11.42
C GLU A 65 -0.04 -7.97 10.35
N GLN A 66 -1.09 -7.17 10.56
CA GLN A 66 -2.18 -7.01 9.60
C GLN A 66 -1.67 -6.53 8.24
N ILE A 67 -0.88 -5.46 8.21
CA ILE A 67 -0.36 -4.91 6.96
C ILE A 67 0.71 -5.81 6.33
N ARG A 68 1.51 -6.53 7.13
CA ARG A 68 2.46 -7.54 6.62
C ARG A 68 1.73 -8.71 5.94
N LYS A 69 0.60 -9.17 6.50
CA LYS A 69 -0.24 -10.19 5.87
C LYS A 69 -0.77 -9.69 4.52
N ALA A 70 -1.31 -8.47 4.48
CA ALA A 70 -1.78 -7.86 3.24
C ALA A 70 -0.66 -7.75 2.19
N ASN A 71 0.53 -7.29 2.59
CA ASN A 71 1.70 -7.20 1.72
C ASN A 71 2.07 -8.56 1.12
N LYS A 72 2.16 -9.61 1.95
CA LYS A 72 2.46 -10.96 1.49
C LYS A 72 1.46 -11.42 0.43
N LEU A 73 0.16 -11.23 0.65
CA LEU A 73 -0.87 -11.63 -0.30
C LEU A 73 -0.79 -10.85 -1.62
N VAL A 74 -0.66 -9.52 -1.55
CA VAL A 74 -0.52 -8.67 -2.74
C VAL A 74 0.74 -9.03 -3.52
N TYR A 75 1.86 -9.27 -2.83
CA TYR A 75 3.12 -9.66 -3.45
C TYR A 75 2.99 -10.98 -4.22
N ILE A 76 2.45 -12.02 -3.59
CA ILE A 76 2.30 -13.34 -4.23
C ILE A 76 1.33 -13.22 -5.42
N LEU A 77 0.19 -12.56 -5.23
CA LEU A 77 -0.80 -12.35 -6.26
C LEU A 77 -0.19 -11.65 -7.49
N LEU A 78 0.46 -10.50 -7.29
CA LEU A 78 1.06 -9.75 -8.39
C LEU A 78 2.15 -10.55 -9.08
N ARG A 79 3.01 -11.24 -8.32
CA ARG A 79 4.07 -12.08 -8.88
C ARG A 79 3.50 -13.16 -9.80
N GLU A 80 2.41 -13.81 -9.40
CA GLU A 80 1.77 -14.88 -10.19
C GLU A 80 1.02 -14.33 -11.41
N ARG A 81 0.25 -13.27 -11.24
CA ARG A 81 -0.54 -12.67 -12.33
C ARG A 81 0.31 -11.98 -13.38
N THR A 82 1.47 -11.45 -13.00
CA THR A 82 2.39 -10.77 -13.94
C THR A 82 3.46 -11.68 -14.52
N LYS A 83 3.57 -12.95 -14.07
CA LYS A 83 4.65 -13.89 -14.42
C LYS A 83 4.87 -14.10 -15.92
N TYR A 84 3.83 -14.02 -16.73
CA TYR A 84 3.91 -14.23 -18.18
C TYR A 84 3.49 -12.98 -18.98
N VAL A 85 3.33 -11.85 -18.30
CA VAL A 85 2.91 -10.60 -18.92
C VAL A 85 4.15 -9.82 -19.33
N ARG A 86 4.34 -9.66 -20.65
CA ARG A 86 5.52 -8.99 -21.23
C ARG A 86 5.76 -7.58 -20.68
N LEU A 87 4.70 -6.86 -20.32
CA LEU A 87 4.78 -5.52 -19.72
C LEU A 87 5.65 -5.47 -18.45
N PHE A 88 5.72 -6.58 -17.70
CA PHE A 88 6.50 -6.69 -16.47
C PHE A 88 7.80 -7.47 -16.67
N HIS A 89 8.26 -7.63 -17.91
CA HIS A 89 9.47 -8.37 -18.25
C HIS A 89 10.39 -7.53 -19.14
N ASP A 90 11.67 -7.59 -18.83
CA ASP A 90 12.73 -7.11 -19.71
C ASP A 90 13.79 -8.19 -19.92
N HIS A 91 14.93 -7.82 -20.50
CA HIS A 91 16.04 -8.73 -20.78
C HIS A 91 16.67 -9.34 -19.50
N TRP A 92 16.41 -8.76 -18.32
CA TRP A 92 16.89 -9.23 -17.02
C TRP A 92 15.85 -10.07 -16.28
N GLY A 93 14.64 -10.21 -16.83
CA GLY A 93 13.57 -11.04 -16.30
C GLY A 93 12.39 -10.23 -15.78
N GLN A 94 11.69 -10.78 -14.77
CA GLN A 94 10.49 -10.15 -14.22
C GLN A 94 10.87 -8.94 -13.37
N LYS A 95 10.35 -7.77 -13.74
CA LYS A 95 10.53 -6.53 -12.99
C LYS A 95 9.95 -6.67 -11.59
N ARG A 96 10.72 -6.25 -10.59
CA ARG A 96 10.27 -6.25 -9.20
C ARG A 96 9.36 -5.05 -8.93
N ILE A 97 8.11 -5.33 -8.54
CA ILE A 97 7.16 -4.31 -8.09
C ILE A 97 7.40 -4.03 -6.60
N GLN A 98 7.70 -2.77 -6.25
CA GLN A 98 7.91 -2.37 -4.86
C GLN A 98 6.58 -2.12 -4.16
N ILE A 99 6.38 -2.79 -3.01
CA ILE A 99 5.21 -2.63 -2.14
C ILE A 99 5.72 -2.12 -0.79
N ARG A 100 5.23 -0.94 -0.38
CA ARG A 100 5.60 -0.27 0.87
C ARG A 100 4.44 -0.30 1.84
N ASN A 101 4.71 -0.69 3.09
CA ASN A 101 3.70 -0.69 4.13
C ASN A 101 3.79 0.61 4.93
N VAL A 102 2.65 1.27 5.11
CA VAL A 102 2.56 2.55 5.81
C VAL A 102 1.53 2.45 6.92
N ILE A 103 1.93 2.88 8.13
CA ILE A 103 0.98 3.22 9.18
C ILE A 103 0.78 4.73 9.14
N LEU A 104 -0.41 5.16 8.73
CA LEU A 104 -0.78 6.57 8.62
C LEU A 104 -1.37 7.06 9.94
N MET A 105 -0.64 7.94 10.60
CA MET A 105 -1.02 8.52 11.88
C MET A 105 -1.75 9.84 11.69
N MET A 106 -2.89 10.00 12.35
CA MET A 106 -3.73 11.18 12.17
C MET A 106 -3.18 12.46 12.81
N ASN A 107 -2.48 12.34 13.94
CA ASN A 107 -2.05 13.49 14.74
C ASN A 107 -0.65 13.29 15.36
N HIS A 108 -0.43 12.17 16.05
CA HIS A 108 0.82 11.88 16.75
C HIS A 108 1.47 10.63 16.16
N ARG A 109 2.79 10.59 16.11
CA ARG A 109 3.54 9.38 15.75
C ARG A 109 4.60 9.08 16.81
N PRO A 110 4.95 7.81 17.06
CA PRO A 110 6.10 7.46 17.88
C PRO A 110 7.40 8.05 17.31
N ALA A 111 8.37 8.31 18.20
CA ALA A 111 9.70 8.75 17.82
C ALA A 111 10.55 7.61 17.21
N ALA A 112 10.30 6.37 17.64
CA ALA A 112 11.00 5.20 17.16
C ALA A 112 10.63 4.84 15.71
N GLU A 113 11.58 4.20 15.03
CA GLU A 113 11.33 3.54 13.74
C GLU A 113 11.06 2.05 13.95
N TYR A 114 10.34 1.44 13.01
CA TYR A 114 9.91 0.05 13.11
C TYR A 114 10.22 -0.69 11.82
N GLU A 115 10.59 -1.95 11.96
CA GLU A 115 10.79 -2.81 10.81
C GLU A 115 9.47 -3.04 10.05
N TYR A 116 9.59 -3.32 8.75
CA TYR A 116 8.51 -3.67 7.84
C TYR A 116 7.47 -2.59 7.52
N VAL A 117 7.40 -1.49 8.28
CA VAL A 117 6.45 -0.40 8.07
C VAL A 117 7.12 0.97 8.17
N LYS A 118 6.65 1.95 7.40
CA LYS A 118 6.94 3.36 7.68
C LYS A 118 5.76 3.99 8.41
N ILE A 119 6.04 4.70 9.50
CA ILE A 119 5.03 5.49 10.19
C ILE A 119 5.09 6.93 9.68
N VAL A 120 3.98 7.42 9.11
CA VAL A 120 3.88 8.72 8.45
C VAL A 120 2.69 9.49 9.02
N LEU A 121 2.85 10.79 9.26
CA LEU A 121 1.75 11.66 9.65
C LEU A 121 0.90 12.04 8.45
N LEU A 122 -0.40 12.31 8.67
CA LEU A 122 -1.36 12.67 7.63
C LEU A 122 -0.81 13.75 6.69
N GLU A 123 -0.30 14.86 7.22
CA GLU A 123 0.17 15.99 6.42
C GLU A 123 1.44 15.69 5.59
N ARG A 124 2.09 14.54 5.82
CA ARG A 124 3.31 14.14 5.11
C ARG A 124 3.08 13.00 4.11
N ILE A 125 1.90 12.38 4.08
CA ILE A 125 1.68 11.15 3.31
C ILE A 125 1.92 11.31 1.81
N ASN A 126 1.41 12.38 1.21
CA ASN A 126 1.58 12.60 -0.23
C ASN A 126 3.03 12.91 -0.59
N ARG A 127 3.75 13.64 0.28
CA ARG A 127 5.19 13.88 0.08
C ARG A 127 5.97 12.57 0.17
N TYR A 128 5.63 11.70 1.13
CA TYR A 128 6.26 10.40 1.27
C TYR A 128 6.00 9.50 0.04
N ILE A 129 4.76 9.45 -0.46
CA ILE A 129 4.39 8.65 -1.63
C ILE A 129 5.17 9.11 -2.87
N GLN A 130 5.32 10.42 -3.06
CA GLN A 130 6.00 11.02 -4.22
C GLN A 130 7.53 11.14 -4.07
N TYR A 131 8.10 10.76 -2.91
CA TYR A 131 9.52 10.91 -2.63
C TYR A 131 10.42 9.98 -3.48
N PHE A 132 9.91 8.81 -3.85
CA PHE A 132 10.71 7.80 -4.54
C PHE A 132 10.82 8.09 -6.04
N GLU A 133 11.83 7.51 -6.67
CA GLU A 133 11.96 7.55 -8.13
C GLU A 133 10.78 6.83 -8.80
N ALA A 134 10.42 7.28 -10.01
CA ALA A 134 9.41 6.61 -10.81
C ALA A 134 9.95 5.25 -11.30
N GLN A 135 9.27 4.18 -10.91
CA GLN A 135 9.60 2.80 -11.24
C GLN A 135 8.52 2.13 -12.09
N LEU A 136 7.31 2.70 -12.19
CA LEU A 136 6.20 2.16 -12.97
C LEU A 136 5.76 3.16 -14.04
N SER A 137 5.56 2.67 -15.25
CA SER A 137 4.90 3.38 -16.35
C SER A 137 3.38 3.46 -16.10
N ALA A 138 2.70 4.35 -16.82
CA ALA A 138 1.23 4.46 -16.74
C ALA A 138 0.54 3.12 -17.06
N ALA A 139 0.99 2.42 -18.10
CA ALA A 139 0.46 1.12 -18.48
C ALA A 139 0.65 0.06 -17.36
N GLU A 140 1.79 0.07 -16.67
CA GLU A 140 2.01 -0.82 -15.53
C GLU A 140 1.11 -0.48 -14.34
N VAL A 141 0.90 0.82 -14.06
CA VAL A 141 -0.01 1.28 -13.01
C VAL A 141 -1.44 0.81 -13.29
N ASP A 142 -1.92 0.99 -14.53
CA ASP A 142 -3.26 0.58 -14.93
C ASP A 142 -3.41 -0.94 -14.87
N ALA A 143 -2.46 -1.71 -15.41
CA ALA A 143 -2.49 -3.17 -15.36
C ALA A 143 -2.45 -3.73 -13.93
N ILE A 144 -1.63 -3.16 -13.04
CA ILE A 144 -1.61 -3.53 -11.61
C ILE A 144 -2.97 -3.23 -10.97
N THR A 145 -3.55 -2.07 -11.27
CA THR A 145 -4.85 -1.65 -10.73
C THR A 145 -5.95 -2.61 -11.14
N GLU A 146 -6.01 -2.99 -12.42
CA GLU A 146 -6.97 -3.97 -12.94
C GLU A 146 -6.83 -5.34 -12.27
N ILE A 147 -5.60 -5.86 -12.16
CA ILE A 147 -5.32 -7.14 -11.49
C ILE A 147 -5.87 -7.12 -10.06
N LEU A 148 -5.55 -6.08 -9.30
CA LEU A 148 -5.94 -5.99 -7.88
C LEU A 148 -7.46 -5.78 -7.72
N LEU A 149 -8.10 -5.03 -8.61
CA LEU A 149 -9.57 -4.86 -8.59
C LEU A 149 -10.31 -6.15 -8.95
N SER A 150 -9.82 -6.95 -9.90
CA SER A 150 -10.48 -8.22 -10.26
C SER A 150 -10.56 -9.19 -9.07
N GLU A 151 -9.54 -9.19 -8.20
CA GLU A 151 -9.50 -10.08 -7.03
C GLU A 151 -10.36 -9.56 -5.86
N MET A 152 -10.79 -8.29 -5.90
CA MET A 152 -11.82 -7.76 -4.98
C MET A 152 -13.23 -8.25 -5.34
N GLN A 153 -13.46 -8.56 -6.62
CA GLN A 153 -14.77 -8.88 -7.18
C GLN A 153 -15.06 -10.39 -7.20
N ASN A 154 -14.02 -11.24 -7.15
CA ASN A 154 -14.15 -12.69 -7.01
C ASN A 154 -14.68 -13.04 -5.60
N ARG A 155 -15.99 -12.98 -5.43
CA ARG A 155 -16.74 -13.36 -4.22
C ARG A 155 -17.37 -14.73 -4.38
#